data_AF-A0A832GQT0-F1
#
_entry.id   AF-A0A832GQT0-F1
#
_cell.length_a   1.000
_cell.length_b   1.000
_cell.length_c   1.000
_cell.angle_alpha   90.00
_cell.angle_beta   90.00
_cell.angle_gamma   90.00
#
_symmetry.space_group_name_H-M   'P 1'
#
loop_
_entity.id
_entity.type
_entity.pdbx_description
1 polymer ?
#
loop_
_entity_poly.entity_id
_entity_poly.type
_entity_poly.pdbx_seq_one_letter_code
_entity_poly.pdbx_strand_id
1 'polypeptide(L)'
;MEEKILSPISFIEVLNRSLTGPAASEREFDYKVGTKLRELVKKYDIKYDPENPIPSDDSLADDVFKAAVEFYADVGAYCMDTERRITFTEEEIKEGIKNAPHATLFGEGNEAKIFSTRKPESKDPPWCHVGAGISVSSEELLMKLVEAFASIPETDSISVPTLMEVDGVPIRTPPLEVYGSIRMIALAHEAMKRAGRPGLPILNLVSTAASQIAGIAATAPQFGIKPTDGWLVDAFPDLKIYNDVLTKAAYLLNWGANIGACFTPLIGGYSGGPEGTAIMSVAYSINGVMVLKSRYQLYYVSNIINGSSSSRDALWTLSVSAQAISRNIKVPIIHLSYQAADSATEMLFYEMAAAMLACVASGISVESNHPSKAAITDHIIPMESEFYCKVAHAVTGMKRSEANELVKTLLSKYEKDLSNPPKGKKYQECYDVKTGKPKEEYLKFYKSMVKKIADLGIPIE
;
A
#
# COMPACT_ATOMS: atom_id res chain seq x y z
N MET A 1 -2.53 29.72 32.52
CA MET A 1 -2.44 28.28 32.24
C MET A 1 -1.41 28.17 31.13
N GLU A 2 -0.16 27.89 31.47
CA GLU A 2 0.92 27.78 30.48
C GLU A 2 0.64 26.56 29.59
N GLU A 3 0.51 26.80 28.29
CA GLU A 3 0.45 25.73 27.30
C GLU A 3 1.79 24.99 27.35
N LYS A 4 1.80 23.80 27.94
CA LYS A 4 3.00 22.97 28.01
C LYS A 4 3.32 22.52 26.58
N ILE A 5 4.24 23.21 25.91
CA ILE A 5 4.70 22.84 24.57
C ILE A 5 5.35 21.46 24.68
N LEU A 6 4.63 20.42 24.25
CA LEU A 6 5.16 19.06 24.14
C LEU A 6 6.14 19.04 22.96
N SER A 7 7.40 18.70 23.22
CA SER A 7 8.37 18.46 22.15
C SER A 7 7.99 17.19 21.38
N PRO A 8 8.10 17.16 20.04
CA PRO A 8 7.86 15.94 19.26
C PRO A 8 8.71 14.77 19.76
N ILE A 9 8.12 13.57 19.85
CA ILE A 9 8.83 12.37 20.28
C ILE A 9 9.93 12.03 19.28
N SER A 10 11.19 12.06 19.73
CA SER A 10 12.35 11.73 18.91
C SER A 10 12.42 10.23 18.61
N PHE A 11 13.16 9.85 17.58
CA PHE A 11 13.34 8.43 17.26
C PHE A 11 14.16 7.69 18.35
N ILE A 12 15.13 8.37 18.98
CA ILE A 12 15.87 7.75 20.09
C ILE A 12 14.97 7.45 21.29
N GLU A 13 13.94 8.26 21.54
CA GLU A 13 12.94 7.97 22.57
C GLU A 13 12.07 6.77 22.21
N VAL A 14 11.75 6.56 20.92
CA VAL A 14 11.09 5.33 20.45
C VAL A 14 11.95 4.10 20.74
N LEU A 15 13.25 4.16 20.45
CA LEU A 15 14.21 3.08 20.76
C LEU A 15 14.35 2.86 22.27
N ASN A 16 14.36 3.92 23.07
CA ASN A 16 14.38 3.80 24.52
C ASN A 16 13.12 3.08 25.02
N ARG A 17 11.93 3.48 24.54
CA ARG A 17 10.65 2.83 24.87
C ARG A 17 10.59 1.38 24.42
N SER A 18 11.24 1.00 23.30
CA SER A 18 11.33 -0.42 22.93
C SER A 18 12.16 -1.24 23.92
N LEU A 19 13.12 -0.62 24.61
CA LEU A 19 13.96 -1.30 25.61
C LEU A 19 13.39 -1.27 27.03
N THR A 20 12.64 -0.23 27.38
CA THR A 20 12.20 0.04 28.77
C THR A 20 10.69 0.03 28.96
N GLY A 21 9.91 -0.03 27.88
CA GLY A 21 8.45 0.00 27.91
C GLY A 21 7.84 -1.21 28.63
N PRO A 22 6.52 -1.23 28.86
CA PRO A 22 5.87 -2.33 29.59
C PRO A 22 6.14 -3.68 28.94
N ALA A 23 6.64 -4.63 29.73
CA ALA A 23 6.83 -6.01 29.27
C ALA A 23 5.48 -6.69 29.05
N ALA A 24 5.39 -7.52 28.02
CA ALA A 24 4.25 -8.37 27.74
C ALA A 24 4.74 -9.57 26.93
N SER A 25 4.16 -10.75 27.14
CA SER A 25 4.30 -11.82 26.15
C SER A 25 3.54 -11.46 24.86
N GLU A 26 3.94 -12.04 23.74
CA GLU A 26 3.25 -11.85 22.46
C GLU A 26 1.76 -12.22 22.58
N ARG A 27 1.45 -13.31 23.28
CA ARG A 27 0.08 -13.77 23.49
C ARG A 27 -0.75 -12.78 24.29
N GLU A 28 -0.19 -12.17 25.34
CA GLU A 28 -0.89 -11.13 26.12
C GLU A 28 -1.16 -9.90 25.27
N PHE A 29 -0.20 -9.52 24.42
CA PHE A 29 -0.37 -8.40 23.50
C PHE A 29 -1.49 -8.68 22.48
N ASP A 30 -1.50 -9.84 21.83
CA ASP A 30 -2.55 -10.24 20.88
C ASP A 30 -3.94 -10.26 21.54
N TYR A 31 -4.06 -10.75 22.78
CA TYR A 31 -5.32 -10.69 23.52
C TYR A 31 -5.75 -9.26 23.85
N LYS A 32 -4.81 -8.38 24.18
CA LYS A 32 -5.10 -6.97 24.47
C LYS A 32 -5.63 -6.27 23.22
N VAL A 33 -5.00 -6.49 22.05
CA VAL A 33 -5.46 -5.98 20.74
C VAL A 33 -6.92 -6.36 20.50
N GLY A 34 -7.25 -7.65 20.52
CA GLY A 34 -8.61 -8.11 20.22
C GLY A 34 -9.64 -7.65 21.25
N THR A 35 -9.26 -7.56 22.53
CA THR A 35 -10.18 -7.13 23.59
C THR A 35 -10.49 -5.64 23.51
N LYS A 36 -9.46 -4.81 23.33
CA LYS A 36 -9.65 -3.35 23.25
C LYS A 36 -10.40 -2.95 21.98
N LEU A 37 -10.17 -3.62 20.85
CA LEU A 37 -10.95 -3.38 19.63
C LEU A 37 -12.44 -3.68 19.83
N ARG A 38 -12.80 -4.83 20.42
CA ARG A 38 -14.21 -5.16 20.70
C ARG A 38 -14.88 -4.14 21.62
N GLU A 39 -14.16 -3.67 22.64
CA GLU A 39 -14.64 -2.61 23.53
C GLU A 39 -14.94 -1.32 22.75
N LEU A 40 -14.00 -0.88 21.90
CA LEU A 40 -14.11 0.38 21.17
C LEU A 40 -15.15 0.33 20.05
N VAL A 41 -15.25 -0.78 19.32
CA VAL A 41 -16.33 -0.99 18.33
C VAL A 41 -17.69 -0.81 19.00
N LYS A 42 -17.89 -1.37 20.20
CA LYS A 42 -19.13 -1.19 20.96
C LYS A 42 -19.29 0.24 21.50
N LYS A 43 -18.22 0.85 22.01
CA LYS A 43 -18.25 2.19 22.61
C LYS A 43 -18.64 3.27 21.59
N TYR A 44 -18.13 3.15 20.37
CA TYR A 44 -18.36 4.12 19.28
C TYR A 44 -19.48 3.70 18.31
N ASP A 45 -20.18 2.59 18.58
CA ASP A 45 -21.25 2.03 17.74
C ASP A 45 -20.86 1.86 16.25
N ILE A 46 -19.61 1.50 15.99
CA ILE A 46 -19.09 1.28 14.64
C ILE A 46 -19.69 -0.03 14.09
N LYS A 47 -20.34 0.03 12.93
CA LYS A 47 -21.05 -1.10 12.33
C LYS A 47 -20.72 -1.23 10.85
N TYR A 48 -20.36 -2.44 10.43
CA TYR A 48 -20.25 -2.78 9.03
C TYR A 48 -21.62 -2.75 8.35
N ASP A 49 -21.72 -1.99 7.26
CA ASP A 49 -22.91 -1.92 6.42
C ASP A 49 -22.62 -2.51 5.02
N PRO A 50 -23.09 -3.74 4.72
CA PRO A 50 -22.85 -4.37 3.42
C PRO A 50 -23.59 -3.69 2.26
N GLU A 51 -24.63 -2.90 2.52
CA GLU A 51 -25.39 -2.17 1.49
C GLU A 51 -24.68 -0.87 1.10
N ASN A 52 -23.75 -0.40 1.92
CA ASN A 52 -22.95 0.80 1.66
C ASN A 52 -21.43 0.52 1.75
N PRO A 53 -20.84 -0.25 0.81
CA PRO A 53 -19.39 -0.48 0.76
C PRO A 53 -18.53 0.80 0.70
N ILE A 54 -19.09 1.93 0.26
CA ILE A 54 -18.43 3.23 0.31
C ILE A 54 -19.37 4.20 1.05
N PRO A 55 -19.37 4.18 2.40
CA PRO A 55 -20.25 5.06 3.16
C PRO A 55 -19.87 6.52 2.93
N SER A 56 -20.89 7.38 2.85
CA SER A 56 -20.75 8.84 2.70
C SER A 56 -20.95 9.61 4.01
N ASP A 57 -21.26 8.91 5.10
CA ASP A 57 -21.40 9.49 6.44
C ASP A 57 -20.01 9.78 7.05
N ASP A 58 -19.70 11.07 7.18
CA ASP A 58 -18.45 11.53 7.77
C ASP A 58 -18.33 11.19 9.26
N SER A 59 -19.45 11.05 9.98
CA SER A 59 -19.42 10.78 11.42
C SER A 59 -18.83 9.41 11.74
N LEU A 60 -19.09 8.41 10.89
CA LEU A 60 -18.48 7.09 10.98
C LEU A 60 -16.95 7.16 10.89
N ALA A 61 -16.41 7.91 9.92
CA ALA A 61 -14.97 8.08 9.76
C ALA A 61 -14.34 8.84 10.95
N ASP A 62 -15.04 9.85 11.47
CA ASP A 62 -14.59 10.62 12.62
C ASP A 62 -14.59 9.76 13.91
N ASP A 63 -15.56 8.88 14.09
CA ASP A 63 -15.62 7.96 15.23
C ASP A 63 -14.60 6.83 15.14
N VAL A 64 -14.33 6.30 13.94
CA VAL A 64 -13.22 5.36 13.72
C VAL A 64 -11.88 6.00 14.04
N PHE A 65 -11.66 7.27 13.66
CA PHE A 65 -10.43 7.99 14.03
C PHE A 65 -10.29 8.16 15.55
N LYS A 66 -11.34 8.60 16.25
CA LYS A 66 -11.33 8.74 17.72
C LYS A 66 -11.05 7.40 18.39
N ALA A 67 -11.72 6.33 17.95
CA ALA A 67 -11.50 4.99 18.44
C ALA A 67 -10.06 4.53 18.22
N ALA A 68 -9.45 4.83 17.08
CA ALA A 68 -8.07 4.46 16.78
C ALA A 68 -7.04 5.20 17.64
N VAL A 69 -7.26 6.48 17.94
CA VAL A 69 -6.41 7.23 18.87
C VAL A 69 -6.47 6.63 20.27
N GLU A 70 -7.68 6.35 20.78
CA GLU A 70 -7.85 5.70 22.10
C GLU A 70 -7.27 4.28 22.11
N PHE A 71 -7.47 3.52 21.04
CA PHE A 71 -6.90 2.19 20.86
C PHE A 71 -5.38 2.23 20.94
N TYR A 72 -4.74 3.09 20.15
CA TYR A 72 -3.29 3.15 20.06
C TYR A 72 -2.66 3.68 21.36
N ALA A 73 -3.32 4.61 22.06
CA ALA A 73 -2.86 5.08 23.37
C ALA A 73 -2.85 3.97 24.44
N ASP A 74 -3.83 3.05 24.41
CA ASP A 74 -3.91 1.92 25.34
C ASP A 74 -2.98 0.75 24.96
N VAL A 75 -2.90 0.44 23.67
CA VAL A 75 -2.21 -0.76 23.15
C VAL A 75 -0.73 -0.48 22.82
N GLY A 76 -0.45 0.58 22.08
CA GLY A 76 0.88 0.88 21.53
C GLY A 76 1.31 -0.08 20.43
N ALA A 77 2.61 -0.08 20.11
CA ALA A 77 3.25 -1.09 19.27
C ALA A 77 3.99 -2.13 20.13
N TYR A 78 4.24 -3.33 19.61
CA TYR A 78 4.97 -4.38 20.32
C TYR A 78 6.29 -4.71 19.64
N CYS A 79 7.40 -4.54 20.35
CA CYS A 79 8.72 -4.94 19.88
C CYS A 79 8.95 -6.41 20.24
N MET A 80 8.97 -7.27 19.23
CA MET A 80 9.07 -8.72 19.36
C MET A 80 10.38 -9.15 20.03
N ASP A 81 11.51 -8.53 19.65
CA ASP A 81 12.84 -8.91 20.14
C ASP A 81 13.09 -8.57 21.61
N THR A 82 12.36 -7.59 22.15
CA THR A 82 12.50 -7.11 23.53
C THR A 82 11.34 -7.51 24.43
N GLU A 83 10.29 -8.08 23.84
CA GLU A 83 9.01 -8.43 24.49
C GLU A 83 8.39 -7.24 25.26
N ARG A 84 8.44 -6.05 24.64
CA ARG A 84 8.01 -4.79 25.26
C ARG A 84 7.14 -3.96 24.34
N ARG A 85 6.21 -3.24 24.97
CA ARG A 85 5.32 -2.29 24.28
C ARG A 85 5.93 -0.89 24.22
N ILE A 86 5.84 -0.28 23.04
CA ILE A 86 6.10 1.14 22.81
C ILE A 86 4.78 1.88 22.91
N THR A 87 4.55 2.54 24.05
CA THR A 87 3.28 3.21 24.36
C THR A 87 3.40 4.73 24.24
N PHE A 88 2.29 5.39 23.94
CA PHE A 88 2.18 6.85 23.83
C PHE A 88 0.90 7.33 24.50
N THR A 89 0.89 8.56 25.02
CA THR A 89 -0.38 9.18 25.47
C THR A 89 -1.17 9.71 24.27
N GLU A 90 -2.46 9.98 24.46
CA GLU A 90 -3.27 10.61 23.41
C GLU A 90 -2.73 11.97 22.98
N GLU A 91 -2.18 12.76 23.91
CA GLU A 91 -1.58 14.06 23.62
C GLU A 91 -0.31 13.90 22.77
N GLU A 92 0.56 12.93 23.10
CA GLU A 92 1.74 12.62 22.30
C GLU A 92 1.35 12.19 20.89
N ILE A 93 0.30 11.38 20.74
CA ILE A 93 -0.23 10.94 19.45
C ILE A 93 -0.74 12.13 18.64
N LYS A 94 -1.61 12.96 19.23
CA LYS A 94 -2.21 14.13 18.56
C LYS A 94 -1.13 15.13 18.14
N GLU A 95 -0.14 15.39 18.99
CA GLU A 95 0.99 16.27 18.67
C GLU A 95 1.90 15.66 17.60
N GLY A 96 2.12 14.34 17.62
CA GLY A 96 2.85 13.63 16.58
C GLY A 96 2.18 13.73 15.21
N ILE A 97 0.86 13.50 15.14
CA ILE A 97 0.07 13.64 13.91
C ILE A 97 0.11 15.08 13.39
N LYS A 98 -0.03 16.06 14.28
CA LYS A 98 -0.01 17.49 13.93
C LYS A 98 1.32 17.94 13.33
N ASN A 99 2.43 17.37 13.79
CA ASN A 99 3.78 17.70 13.31
C ASN A 99 4.30 16.75 12.22
N ALA A 100 3.51 15.76 11.83
CA ALA A 100 3.86 14.82 10.78
C ALA A 100 4.02 15.56 9.44
N PRO A 101 4.88 15.07 8.52
CA PRO A 101 5.04 15.68 7.21
C PRO A 101 3.72 15.68 6.44
N HIS A 102 3.31 16.84 5.94
CA HIS A 102 2.08 16.99 5.17
C HIS A 102 2.24 16.62 3.69
N ALA A 103 3.48 16.69 3.20
CA ALA A 103 3.84 16.41 1.84
C ALA A 103 5.33 16.07 1.76
N THR A 104 5.69 15.30 0.75
CA THR A 104 7.05 14.77 0.59
C THR A 104 7.46 14.86 -0.88
N LEU A 105 8.71 15.29 -1.13
CA LEU A 105 9.27 15.30 -2.47
C LEU A 105 9.74 13.90 -2.85
N PHE A 106 9.31 13.43 -4.02
CA PHE A 106 9.82 12.21 -4.64
C PHE A 106 10.33 12.49 -6.04
N GLY A 107 11.29 11.68 -6.49
CA GLY A 107 11.88 11.75 -7.82
C GLY A 107 12.93 12.84 -7.96
N GLU A 108 13.33 13.10 -9.21
CA GLU A 108 14.28 14.14 -9.60
C GLU A 108 13.99 14.68 -11.00
N GLY A 109 14.58 15.83 -11.35
CA GLY A 109 14.44 16.41 -12.68
C GLY A 109 12.99 16.72 -13.06
N ASN A 110 12.58 16.28 -14.26
CA ASN A 110 11.24 16.52 -14.78
C ASN A 110 10.17 15.64 -14.11
N GLU A 111 10.59 14.58 -13.42
CA GLU A 111 9.73 13.65 -12.72
C GLU A 111 9.61 13.96 -11.21
N ALA A 112 10.31 15.00 -10.73
CA ALA A 112 10.23 15.43 -9.35
C ALA A 112 8.81 15.95 -9.03
N LYS A 113 8.11 15.31 -8.09
CA LYS A 113 6.74 15.66 -7.71
C LYS A 113 6.55 15.64 -6.20
N ILE A 114 5.74 16.56 -5.70
CA ILE A 114 5.31 16.57 -4.31
C ILE A 114 4.14 15.61 -4.17
N PHE A 115 4.31 14.57 -3.36
CA PHE A 115 3.22 13.71 -2.94
C PHE A 115 2.57 14.29 -1.69
N SER A 116 1.30 14.69 -1.79
CA SER A 116 0.50 15.27 -0.71
C SER A 116 -0.73 14.43 -0.40
N THR A 117 -1.25 14.55 0.82
CA THR A 117 -2.53 13.94 1.17
C THR A 117 -3.70 14.47 0.36
N ARG A 118 -4.63 13.57 0.04
CA ARG A 118 -5.93 13.88 -0.50
C ARG A 118 -6.98 13.89 0.62
N LYS A 119 -8.21 14.22 0.26
CA LYS A 119 -9.41 14.15 1.11
C LYS A 119 -10.50 13.40 0.37
N PRO A 120 -11.53 12.90 1.06
CA PRO A 120 -12.66 12.26 0.39
C PRO A 120 -13.20 13.18 -0.71
N GLU A 121 -13.47 12.59 -1.88
CA GLU A 121 -14.01 13.30 -3.05
C GLU A 121 -13.11 14.42 -3.59
N SER A 122 -11.79 14.35 -3.32
CA SER A 122 -10.83 15.34 -3.80
C SER A 122 -10.82 15.40 -5.33
N LYS A 123 -10.74 16.64 -5.85
CA LYS A 123 -10.56 16.95 -7.28
C LYS A 123 -9.10 16.87 -7.72
N ASP A 124 -8.18 16.73 -6.78
CA ASP A 124 -6.78 16.47 -7.11
C ASP A 124 -6.63 14.99 -7.51
N PRO A 125 -5.95 14.69 -8.63
CA PRO A 125 -5.69 13.31 -9.03
C PRO A 125 -4.94 12.52 -7.94
N PRO A 126 -5.20 11.21 -7.82
CA PRO A 126 -4.43 10.34 -6.93
C PRO A 126 -2.97 10.25 -7.40
N TRP A 127 -2.06 10.00 -6.46
CA TRP A 127 -0.72 9.54 -6.82
C TRP A 127 -0.80 8.11 -7.37
N CYS A 128 -0.23 7.87 -8.54
CA CYS A 128 -0.19 6.54 -9.14
C CYS A 128 1.19 5.88 -8.94
N HIS A 129 1.24 4.93 -8.00
CA HIS A 129 2.38 4.04 -7.81
C HIS A 129 2.21 2.79 -8.69
N VAL A 130 3.08 2.61 -9.68
CA VAL A 130 2.82 1.68 -10.79
C VAL A 130 3.84 0.55 -10.83
N GLY A 131 3.33 -0.67 -10.96
CA GLY A 131 4.05 -1.94 -10.86
C GLY A 131 3.52 -2.80 -9.71
N ALA A 132 4.28 -3.82 -9.35
CA ALA A 132 3.98 -4.70 -8.23
C ALA A 132 5.24 -5.42 -7.76
N GLY A 133 5.28 -5.79 -6.48
CA GLY A 133 6.28 -6.69 -5.90
C GLY A 133 6.12 -8.17 -6.31
N ILE A 134 5.58 -8.43 -7.50
CA ILE A 134 5.38 -9.78 -8.05
C ILE A 134 6.73 -10.31 -8.55
N SER A 135 6.97 -11.61 -8.33
CA SER A 135 8.17 -12.25 -8.84
C SER A 135 8.18 -12.32 -10.36
N VAL A 136 9.36 -12.10 -10.94
CA VAL A 136 9.61 -12.24 -12.38
C VAL A 136 10.68 -13.28 -12.63
N SER A 137 10.48 -14.05 -13.69
CA SER A 137 11.34 -15.19 -14.04
C SER A 137 12.65 -14.81 -14.73
N SER A 138 12.81 -13.56 -15.19
CA SER A 138 14.03 -13.14 -15.87
C SER A 138 14.30 -11.64 -15.79
N GLU A 139 15.57 -11.27 -15.98
CA GLU A 139 16.02 -9.88 -16.06
C GLU A 139 15.42 -9.13 -17.27
N GLU A 140 15.25 -9.82 -18.41
CA GLU A 140 14.61 -9.25 -19.59
C GLU A 140 13.17 -8.86 -19.29
N LEU A 141 12.44 -9.74 -18.60
CA LEU A 141 11.06 -9.48 -18.22
C LEU A 141 10.96 -8.32 -17.22
N LEU A 142 11.85 -8.27 -16.23
CA LEU A 142 11.92 -7.15 -15.28
C LEU A 142 12.07 -5.82 -16.03
N MET A 143 13.05 -5.72 -16.94
CA MET A 143 13.27 -4.49 -17.69
C MET A 143 12.08 -4.11 -18.56
N LYS A 144 11.45 -5.08 -19.24
CA LYS A 144 10.28 -4.82 -20.08
C LYS A 144 9.07 -4.35 -19.29
N LEU A 145 8.85 -4.92 -18.11
CA LEU A 145 7.77 -4.50 -17.22
C LEU A 145 8.03 -3.09 -16.69
N VAL A 146 9.21 -2.81 -16.15
CA VAL A 146 9.55 -1.47 -15.61
C VAL A 146 9.53 -0.40 -16.70
N GLU A 147 10.05 -0.69 -17.90
CA GLU A 147 10.01 0.23 -19.04
C GLU A 147 8.56 0.54 -19.43
N ALA A 148 7.69 -0.47 -19.45
CA ALA A 148 6.27 -0.29 -19.75
C ALA A 148 5.53 0.47 -18.64
N PHE A 149 5.79 0.19 -17.36
CA PHE A 149 5.20 0.93 -16.23
C PHE A 149 5.61 2.40 -16.25
N ALA A 150 6.89 2.69 -16.48
CA ALA A 150 7.39 4.05 -16.58
C ALA A 150 6.79 4.80 -17.79
N SER A 151 6.50 4.09 -18.88
CA SER A 151 5.90 4.66 -20.09
C SER A 151 4.42 5.04 -19.94
N ILE A 152 3.73 4.61 -18.86
CA ILE A 152 2.37 5.04 -18.57
C ILE A 152 2.38 6.52 -18.16
N PRO A 153 1.63 7.41 -18.85
CA PRO A 153 1.67 8.85 -18.60
C PRO A 153 1.34 9.24 -17.17
N GLU A 154 0.37 8.56 -16.55
CA GLU A 154 -0.11 8.82 -15.19
C GLU A 154 0.85 8.35 -14.10
N THR A 155 1.90 7.57 -14.44
CA THR A 155 2.84 7.04 -13.45
C THR A 155 3.57 8.17 -12.73
N ASP A 156 3.40 8.22 -11.40
CA ASP A 156 4.12 9.14 -10.52
C ASP A 156 5.32 8.46 -9.84
N SER A 157 5.30 7.13 -9.73
CA SER A 157 6.38 6.33 -9.13
C SER A 157 6.32 4.87 -9.52
N ILE A 158 7.41 4.13 -9.33
CA ILE A 158 7.55 2.72 -9.73
C ILE A 158 7.63 1.77 -8.55
N SER A 159 6.88 0.68 -8.62
CA SER A 159 7.02 -0.53 -7.80
C SER A 159 7.75 -1.58 -8.64
N VAL A 160 9.02 -1.86 -8.31
CA VAL A 160 9.85 -2.77 -9.11
C VAL A 160 9.53 -4.23 -8.78
N PRO A 161 9.32 -5.11 -9.78
CA PRO A 161 9.13 -6.54 -9.58
C PRO A 161 10.31 -7.23 -8.87
N THR A 162 10.02 -8.35 -8.20
CA THR A 162 11.02 -9.14 -7.48
C THR A 162 11.80 -10.01 -8.44
N LEU A 163 13.12 -9.81 -8.53
CA LEU A 163 13.99 -10.62 -9.36
C LEU A 163 14.31 -11.94 -8.64
N MET A 164 14.06 -13.08 -9.29
CA MET A 164 14.27 -14.40 -8.68
C MET A 164 15.60 -15.07 -9.04
N GLU A 165 16.27 -14.58 -10.08
CA GLU A 165 17.57 -15.08 -10.54
C GLU A 165 18.41 -13.95 -11.15
N VAL A 166 19.73 -14.13 -11.14
CA VAL A 166 20.67 -13.29 -11.90
C VAL A 166 21.58 -14.18 -12.72
N ASP A 167 21.70 -13.90 -14.02
CA ASP A 167 22.52 -14.69 -14.95
C ASP A 167 22.24 -16.22 -14.86
N GLY A 168 20.97 -16.59 -14.66
CA GLY A 168 20.53 -17.99 -14.50
C GLY A 168 20.84 -18.63 -13.13
N VAL A 169 21.33 -17.84 -12.16
CA VAL A 169 21.59 -18.30 -10.78
C VAL A 169 20.44 -17.85 -9.87
N PRO A 170 19.69 -18.78 -9.25
CA PRO A 170 18.59 -18.44 -8.35
C PRO A 170 19.07 -17.68 -7.10
N ILE A 171 18.37 -16.60 -6.76
CA ILE A 171 18.65 -15.80 -5.57
C ILE A 171 18.09 -16.54 -4.34
N ARG A 172 18.94 -17.29 -3.64
CA ARG A 172 18.55 -18.13 -2.47
C ARG A 172 19.47 -18.03 -1.26
N THR A 173 20.54 -17.24 -1.35
CA THR A 173 21.53 -17.11 -0.28
C THR A 173 21.87 -15.65 -0.07
N PRO A 174 22.33 -15.25 1.13
CA PRO A 174 22.61 -13.84 1.42
C PRO A 174 23.56 -13.15 0.42
N PRO A 175 24.66 -13.78 -0.08
CA PRO A 175 25.49 -13.14 -1.10
C PRO A 175 24.75 -12.89 -2.43
N LEU A 176 23.93 -13.85 -2.86
CA LEU A 176 23.13 -13.72 -4.08
C LEU A 176 21.98 -12.74 -3.90
N GLU A 177 21.45 -12.61 -2.69
CA GLU A 177 20.42 -11.62 -2.34
C GLU A 177 20.96 -10.20 -2.48
N VAL A 178 22.15 -9.92 -1.93
CA VAL A 178 22.83 -8.62 -2.10
C VAL A 178 23.09 -8.34 -3.59
N TYR A 179 23.66 -9.31 -4.30
CA TYR A 179 23.98 -9.15 -5.73
C TYR A 179 22.72 -8.95 -6.59
N GLY A 180 21.69 -9.76 -6.36
CA GLY A 180 20.39 -9.68 -7.02
C GLY A 180 19.67 -8.37 -6.74
N SER A 181 19.75 -7.87 -5.51
CA SER A 181 19.16 -6.59 -5.13
C SER A 181 19.84 -5.41 -5.83
N ILE A 182 21.17 -5.38 -5.87
CA ILE A 182 21.92 -4.35 -6.62
C ILE A 182 21.61 -4.46 -8.12
N ARG A 183 21.54 -5.69 -8.66
CA ARG A 183 21.20 -5.93 -10.06
C ARG A 183 19.79 -5.43 -10.41
N MET A 184 18.80 -5.72 -9.56
CA MET A 184 17.42 -5.28 -9.71
C MET A 184 17.34 -3.74 -9.84
N ILE A 185 18.06 -3.02 -8.98
CA ILE A 185 18.12 -1.55 -9.02
C ILE A 185 18.73 -1.07 -10.35
N ALA A 186 19.87 -1.63 -10.76
CA ALA A 186 20.53 -1.25 -12.00
C ALA A 186 19.62 -1.46 -13.23
N LEU A 187 18.91 -2.59 -13.28
CA LEU A 187 17.95 -2.91 -14.34
C LEU A 187 16.75 -1.96 -14.34
N ALA A 188 16.22 -1.62 -13.15
CA ALA A 188 15.11 -0.69 -13.03
C ALA A 188 15.46 0.71 -13.54
N HIS A 189 16.64 1.25 -13.17
CA HIS A 189 17.09 2.55 -13.67
C HIS A 189 17.33 2.56 -15.18
N GLU A 190 17.92 1.50 -15.73
CA GLU A 190 18.11 1.36 -17.18
C GLU A 190 16.75 1.31 -17.91
N ALA A 191 15.77 0.60 -17.37
CA ALA A 191 14.42 0.53 -17.92
C ALA A 191 13.69 1.89 -17.86
N MET A 192 13.74 2.60 -16.74
CA MET A 192 13.18 3.95 -16.62
C MET A 192 13.84 4.96 -17.57
N LYS A 193 15.16 4.81 -17.80
CA LYS A 193 15.89 5.62 -18.78
C LYS A 193 15.43 5.34 -20.22
N ARG A 194 15.16 4.07 -20.57
CA ARG A 194 14.61 3.69 -21.90
C ARG A 194 13.22 4.25 -22.13
N ALA A 195 12.41 4.31 -21.08
CA ALA A 195 11.11 4.98 -21.10
C ALA A 195 11.21 6.52 -21.18
N GLY A 196 12.43 7.08 -21.14
CA GLY A 196 12.65 8.53 -21.19
C GLY A 196 12.32 9.26 -19.90
N ARG A 197 12.13 8.54 -18.79
CA ARG A 197 11.72 9.09 -17.47
C ARG A 197 12.67 8.65 -16.36
N PRO A 198 13.98 8.94 -16.47
CA PRO A 198 14.99 8.45 -15.53
C PRO A 198 14.83 9.01 -14.10
N GLY A 199 14.09 10.11 -13.92
CA GLY A 199 13.89 10.75 -12.63
C GLY A 199 12.71 10.19 -11.81
N LEU A 200 11.98 9.19 -12.33
CA LEU A 200 10.88 8.56 -11.58
C LEU A 200 11.41 7.93 -10.28
N PRO A 201 10.72 8.15 -9.14
CA PRO A 201 11.08 7.53 -7.88
C PRO A 201 10.63 6.08 -7.80
N ILE A 202 11.41 5.25 -7.10
CA ILE A 202 11.04 3.88 -6.72
C ILE A 202 10.54 3.90 -5.27
N LEU A 203 9.29 3.49 -5.00
CA LEU A 203 8.71 3.55 -3.63
C LEU A 203 8.55 2.21 -2.90
N ASN A 204 8.76 1.06 -3.56
CA ASN A 204 8.98 -0.22 -2.87
C ASN A 204 10.48 -0.49 -2.61
N LEU A 205 11.32 0.30 -3.27
CA LEU A 205 12.78 0.36 -3.32
C LEU A 205 13.49 -0.94 -3.73
N VAL A 206 13.46 -1.99 -2.90
CA VAL A 206 14.25 -3.23 -3.13
C VAL A 206 13.42 -4.47 -2.83
N SER A 207 12.49 -4.81 -3.72
CA SER A 207 11.62 -5.99 -3.59
C SER A 207 12.38 -7.33 -3.61
N THR A 208 13.58 -7.35 -4.16
CA THR A 208 14.47 -8.53 -4.20
C THR A 208 15.18 -8.80 -2.87
N ALA A 209 15.21 -7.84 -1.94
CA ALA A 209 15.83 -7.98 -0.63
C ALA A 209 14.78 -8.34 0.44
N ALA A 210 14.86 -9.54 1.00
CA ALA A 210 14.14 -9.90 2.21
C ALA A 210 14.92 -9.48 3.47
N SER A 211 16.26 -9.54 3.44
CA SER A 211 17.11 -9.24 4.58
C SER A 211 17.44 -7.75 4.74
N GLN A 212 17.69 -7.38 6.00
CA GLN A 212 18.25 -6.10 6.43
C GLN A 212 19.48 -5.68 5.60
N ILE A 213 20.44 -6.60 5.51
CA ILE A 213 21.77 -6.35 4.97
C ILE A 213 21.67 -6.14 3.47
N ALA A 214 20.91 -6.98 2.77
CA ALA A 214 20.70 -6.82 1.33
C ALA A 214 19.99 -5.50 1.02
N GLY A 215 18.95 -5.14 1.79
CA GLY A 215 18.29 -3.85 1.66
C GLY A 215 19.28 -2.69 1.78
N ILE A 216 19.99 -2.59 2.92
CA ILE A 216 20.93 -1.48 3.19
C ILE A 216 22.08 -1.45 2.18
N ALA A 217 22.65 -2.61 1.84
CA ALA A 217 23.74 -2.66 0.88
C ALA A 217 23.31 -2.18 -0.51
N ALA A 218 22.13 -2.60 -0.97
CA ALA A 218 21.63 -2.28 -2.30
C ALA A 218 21.23 -0.80 -2.45
N THR A 219 20.84 -0.13 -1.37
CA THR A 219 20.42 1.29 -1.41
C THR A 219 21.54 2.30 -1.20
N ALA A 220 22.78 1.83 -1.16
CA ALA A 220 23.92 2.72 -1.10
C ALA A 220 23.94 3.64 -2.35
N PRO A 221 24.17 4.96 -2.20
CA PRO A 221 23.98 5.94 -3.28
C PRO A 221 24.73 5.64 -4.59
N GLN A 222 25.86 4.93 -4.52
CA GLN A 222 26.62 4.53 -5.71
C GLN A 222 25.84 3.61 -6.69
N PHE A 223 24.75 2.98 -6.23
CA PHE A 223 23.90 2.14 -7.06
C PHE A 223 22.71 2.88 -7.68
N GLY A 224 22.57 4.19 -7.43
CA GLY A 224 21.59 5.05 -8.10
C GLY A 224 20.36 5.42 -7.28
N ILE A 225 20.19 4.79 -6.10
CA ILE A 225 19.12 5.13 -5.15
C ILE A 225 19.38 6.49 -4.50
N LYS A 226 18.30 7.24 -4.34
CA LYS A 226 18.29 8.61 -3.84
C LYS A 226 17.46 8.73 -2.56
N PRO A 227 17.71 9.75 -1.73
CA PRO A 227 16.83 10.09 -0.61
C PRO A 227 15.38 10.40 -1.01
N THR A 228 15.16 10.78 -2.27
CA THR A 228 13.84 11.05 -2.87
C THR A 228 13.16 9.82 -3.46
N ASP A 229 13.77 8.63 -3.36
CA ASP A 229 13.07 7.34 -3.45
C ASP A 229 12.38 7.03 -2.12
N GLY A 230 11.48 6.05 -2.09
CA GLY A 230 10.74 5.66 -0.89
C GLY A 230 11.07 4.25 -0.45
N TRP A 231 11.40 4.06 0.85
CA TRP A 231 11.58 2.73 1.40
C TRP A 231 10.37 2.23 2.17
N LEU A 232 9.78 1.11 1.74
CA LEU A 232 8.81 0.41 2.57
C LEU A 232 9.49 -0.21 3.78
N VAL A 233 8.95 0.14 4.95
CA VAL A 233 9.34 -0.34 6.26
C VAL A 233 8.09 -0.90 6.91
N ASP A 234 8.04 -2.22 7.02
CA ASP A 234 6.82 -2.94 7.38
C ASP A 234 6.57 -2.96 8.89
N ALA A 235 5.31 -2.75 9.28
CA ALA A 235 4.80 -3.18 10.57
C ALA A 235 4.04 -4.50 10.40
N PHE A 236 4.23 -5.44 11.33
CA PHE A 236 3.72 -6.80 11.23
C PHE A 236 2.36 -6.96 11.94
N PRO A 237 1.47 -7.83 11.41
CA PRO A 237 0.17 -8.17 12.02
C PRO A 237 0.23 -8.72 13.47
N ASP A 238 -0.45 -8.13 14.47
CA ASP A 238 -1.00 -6.76 14.48
C ASP A 238 -0.19 -5.80 15.35
N LEU A 239 0.26 -4.67 14.79
CA LEU A 239 1.09 -3.63 15.44
C LEU A 239 2.41 -4.14 16.06
N LYS A 240 2.98 -5.19 15.46
CA LYS A 240 4.26 -5.77 15.87
C LYS A 240 5.40 -5.16 15.05
N ILE A 241 6.54 -4.98 15.68
CA ILE A 241 7.79 -4.55 15.03
C ILE A 241 8.95 -5.39 15.54
N TYR A 242 9.99 -5.46 14.73
CA TYR A 242 11.26 -6.07 15.09
C TYR A 242 12.35 -5.00 15.17
N ASN A 243 13.44 -5.28 15.88
CA ASN A 243 14.66 -4.47 15.86
C ASN A 243 15.17 -4.27 14.43
N ASP A 244 14.92 -5.24 13.58
CA ASP A 244 15.13 -5.16 12.15
C ASP A 244 14.43 -3.93 11.52
N VAL A 245 13.14 -3.74 11.79
CA VAL A 245 12.36 -2.61 11.29
C VAL A 245 12.89 -1.28 11.85
N LEU A 246 13.22 -1.26 13.15
CA LEU A 246 13.79 -0.08 13.81
C LEU A 246 15.19 0.27 13.27
N THR A 247 15.99 -0.72 12.90
CA THR A 247 17.31 -0.53 12.29
C THR A 247 17.20 0.11 10.92
N LYS A 248 16.26 -0.33 10.09
CA LYS A 248 15.96 0.31 8.79
C LYS A 248 15.53 1.77 8.97
N ALA A 249 14.63 2.04 9.91
CA ALA A 249 14.19 3.41 10.22
C ALA A 249 15.35 4.28 10.71
N ALA A 250 16.22 3.77 11.59
CA ALA A 250 17.41 4.47 12.06
C ALA A 250 18.34 4.88 10.89
N TYR A 251 18.62 3.93 9.98
CA TYR A 251 19.44 4.17 8.80
C TYR A 251 18.85 5.28 7.91
N LEU A 252 17.57 5.16 7.54
CA LEU A 252 16.92 6.11 6.64
C LEU A 252 16.81 7.52 7.24
N LEU A 253 16.49 7.62 8.53
CA LEU A 253 16.39 8.91 9.22
C LEU A 253 17.72 9.66 9.21
N ASN A 254 18.84 8.95 9.40
CA ASN A 254 20.17 9.56 9.37
C ASN A 254 20.64 9.89 7.95
N TRP A 255 20.16 9.16 6.94
CA TRP A 255 20.40 9.51 5.54
C TRP A 255 19.54 10.70 5.08
N GLY A 256 18.40 10.94 5.74
CA GLY A 256 17.41 11.93 5.31
C GLY A 256 16.51 11.43 4.17
N ALA A 257 16.37 10.12 4.03
CA ALA A 257 15.58 9.47 2.99
C ALA A 257 14.10 9.30 3.37
N ASN A 258 13.24 9.10 2.38
CA ASN A 258 11.81 8.93 2.62
C ASN A 258 11.48 7.53 3.14
N ILE A 259 10.86 7.49 4.32
CA ILE A 259 10.35 6.26 4.94
C ILE A 259 8.87 6.08 4.56
N GLY A 260 8.54 4.93 4.00
CA GLY A 260 7.19 4.46 3.74
C GLY A 260 6.76 3.48 4.82
N ALA A 261 5.83 3.85 5.69
CA ALA A 261 5.25 2.86 6.60
C ALA A 261 4.34 1.93 5.80
N CYS A 262 4.64 0.63 5.82
CA CYS A 262 3.87 -0.40 5.15
C CYS A 262 3.16 -1.29 6.17
N PHE A 263 1.88 -1.60 5.95
CA PHE A 263 1.12 -2.42 6.91
C PHE A 263 -0.12 -3.08 6.31
N THR A 264 -0.55 -4.17 6.96
CA THR A 264 -1.64 -5.03 6.47
C THR A 264 -2.57 -5.44 7.61
N PRO A 265 -3.60 -4.65 7.92
CA PRO A 265 -4.69 -5.08 8.77
C PRO A 265 -5.52 -6.18 8.06
N LEU A 266 -5.80 -7.27 8.78
CA LEU A 266 -6.45 -8.48 8.23
C LEU A 266 -7.85 -8.69 8.79
N ILE A 267 -8.87 -8.65 7.93
CA ILE A 267 -10.24 -9.00 8.32
C ILE A 267 -10.29 -10.50 8.64
N GLY A 268 -10.80 -10.83 9.83
CA GLY A 268 -10.84 -12.18 10.39
C GLY A 268 -9.60 -12.54 11.23
N GLY A 269 -8.58 -11.68 11.28
CA GLY A 269 -7.40 -11.83 12.12
C GLY A 269 -7.64 -11.37 13.57
N TYR A 270 -6.58 -10.87 14.22
CA TYR A 270 -6.69 -10.35 15.59
C TYR A 270 -7.57 -9.09 15.69
N SER A 271 -7.72 -8.35 14.59
CA SER A 271 -8.65 -7.23 14.49
C SER A 271 -10.13 -7.64 14.46
N GLY A 272 -10.44 -8.93 14.28
CA GLY A 272 -11.81 -9.42 14.20
C GLY A 272 -12.49 -9.04 12.89
N GLY A 273 -13.68 -8.45 12.95
CA GLY A 273 -14.47 -8.08 11.78
C GLY A 273 -13.98 -6.83 11.04
N PRO A 274 -14.71 -6.40 10.00
CA PRO A 274 -14.43 -5.17 9.25
C PRO A 274 -14.31 -3.94 10.15
N GLU A 275 -15.13 -3.84 11.20
CA GLU A 275 -15.18 -2.70 12.12
C GLU A 275 -13.88 -2.54 12.92
N GLY A 276 -13.43 -3.63 13.55
CA GLY A 276 -12.17 -3.63 14.28
C GLY A 276 -10.97 -3.46 13.36
N THR A 277 -11.05 -4.00 12.14
CA THR A 277 -10.02 -3.84 11.11
C THR A 277 -9.92 -2.39 10.64
N ALA A 278 -11.03 -1.66 10.52
CA ALA A 278 -11.02 -0.24 10.17
C ALA A 278 -10.32 0.61 11.24
N ILE A 279 -10.58 0.34 12.52
CA ILE A 279 -9.85 0.99 13.65
C ILE A 279 -8.36 0.64 13.59
N MET A 280 -8.03 -0.64 13.36
CA MET A 280 -6.65 -1.12 13.28
C MET A 280 -5.89 -0.46 12.12
N SER A 281 -6.49 -0.30 10.94
CA SER A 281 -5.89 0.42 9.80
C SER A 281 -5.43 1.83 10.17
N VAL A 282 -6.28 2.58 10.89
CA VAL A 282 -5.93 3.93 11.35
C VAL A 282 -4.84 3.88 12.42
N ALA A 283 -4.89 2.90 13.34
CA ALA A 283 -3.86 2.71 14.37
C ALA A 283 -2.48 2.40 13.77
N TYR A 284 -2.41 1.61 12.70
CA TYR A 284 -1.18 1.43 11.94
C TYR A 284 -0.69 2.72 11.29
N SER A 285 -1.60 3.54 10.78
CA SER A 285 -1.23 4.84 10.23
C SER A 285 -0.61 5.75 11.30
N ILE A 286 -1.15 5.72 12.51
CA ILE A 286 -0.57 6.38 13.69
C ILE A 286 0.81 5.79 14.02
N ASN A 287 0.95 4.45 13.98
CA ASN A 287 2.23 3.78 14.20
C ASN A 287 3.31 4.22 13.19
N GLY A 288 2.94 4.39 11.92
CA GLY A 288 3.81 4.94 10.88
C GLY A 288 4.37 6.32 11.26
N VAL A 289 3.52 7.18 11.83
CA VAL A 289 3.92 8.51 12.32
C VAL A 289 4.78 8.42 13.57
N MET A 290 4.32 7.67 14.58
CA MET A 290 4.89 7.71 15.93
C MET A 290 6.18 6.92 16.06
N VAL A 291 6.22 5.72 15.46
CA VAL A 291 7.33 4.77 15.58
C VAL A 291 8.26 4.85 14.37
N LEU A 292 7.71 4.69 13.16
CA LEU A 292 8.52 4.59 11.94
C LEU A 292 8.97 5.95 11.38
N LYS A 293 8.37 7.05 11.86
CA LYS A 293 8.65 8.43 11.40
C LYS A 293 8.44 8.59 9.89
N SER A 294 7.37 8.01 9.39
CA SER A 294 7.11 7.90 7.96
C SER A 294 6.84 9.24 7.27
N ARG A 295 7.29 9.33 6.01
CA ARG A 295 7.08 10.44 5.06
C ARG A 295 5.95 10.15 4.07
N TYR A 296 5.63 8.87 3.88
CA TYR A 296 4.45 8.37 3.19
C TYR A 296 4.03 7.04 3.83
N GLN A 297 2.88 6.54 3.45
CA GLN A 297 2.37 5.26 3.93
C GLN A 297 1.81 4.44 2.78
N LEU A 298 1.83 3.12 2.95
CA LEU A 298 1.26 2.16 2.03
C LEU A 298 0.52 1.12 2.85
N TYR A 299 -0.71 0.81 2.48
CA TYR A 299 -1.44 -0.23 3.18
C TYR A 299 -2.40 -0.96 2.27
N TYR A 300 -2.80 -2.13 2.70
CA TYR A 300 -3.91 -2.85 2.11
C TYR A 300 -4.71 -3.56 3.19
N VAL A 301 -6.00 -3.71 2.93
CA VAL A 301 -6.88 -4.56 3.72
C VAL A 301 -7.08 -5.85 2.95
N SER A 302 -7.04 -7.00 3.62
CA SER A 302 -7.45 -8.27 2.99
C SER A 302 -8.25 -9.13 3.95
N ASN A 303 -9.19 -9.90 3.40
CA ASN A 303 -9.93 -10.90 4.15
C ASN A 303 -9.15 -12.22 4.18
N ILE A 304 -8.91 -12.79 5.35
CA ILE A 304 -8.10 -14.02 5.50
C ILE A 304 -8.68 -15.24 4.77
N ILE A 305 -9.98 -15.27 4.47
CA ILE A 305 -10.66 -16.40 3.86
C ILE A 305 -10.31 -16.50 2.37
N ASN A 306 -10.39 -15.39 1.64
CA ASN A 306 -10.13 -15.37 0.20
C ASN A 306 -8.77 -14.74 -0.16
N GLY A 307 -8.16 -13.99 0.76
CA GLY A 307 -6.92 -13.24 0.59
C GLY A 307 -7.06 -12.01 -0.32
N SER A 308 -8.28 -11.55 -0.58
CA SER A 308 -8.58 -10.45 -1.50
C SER A 308 -8.83 -9.14 -0.76
N SER A 309 -8.44 -8.04 -1.41
CA SER A 309 -8.72 -6.65 -1.04
C SER A 309 -9.96 -6.07 -1.73
N SER A 310 -10.68 -6.88 -2.53
CA SER A 310 -11.82 -6.44 -3.34
C SER A 310 -13.16 -7.05 -2.88
N SER A 311 -13.17 -7.86 -1.81
CA SER A 311 -14.42 -8.35 -1.23
C SER A 311 -15.22 -7.18 -0.63
N ARG A 312 -16.54 -7.34 -0.54
CA ARG A 312 -17.45 -6.29 -0.06
C ARG A 312 -17.05 -5.69 1.29
N ASP A 313 -16.64 -6.55 2.21
CA ASP A 313 -16.16 -6.19 3.54
C ASP A 313 -14.76 -5.52 3.51
N ALA A 314 -13.88 -5.96 2.61
CA ALA A 314 -12.59 -5.32 2.38
C ALA A 314 -12.75 -3.93 1.78
N LEU A 315 -13.66 -3.73 0.82
CA LEU A 315 -13.97 -2.43 0.23
C LEU A 315 -14.57 -1.47 1.26
N TRP A 316 -15.47 -1.95 2.12
CA TRP A 316 -16.01 -1.15 3.24
C TRP A 316 -14.91 -0.74 4.21
N THR A 317 -14.08 -1.69 4.63
CA THR A 317 -13.00 -1.44 5.59
C THR A 317 -11.97 -0.47 5.02
N LEU A 318 -11.58 -0.67 3.75
CA LEU A 318 -10.75 0.26 2.98
C LEU A 318 -11.37 1.66 2.99
N SER A 319 -12.62 1.78 2.55
CA SER A 319 -13.30 3.07 2.41
C SER A 319 -13.35 3.83 3.73
N VAL A 320 -13.84 3.19 4.80
CA VAL A 320 -13.97 3.83 6.11
C VAL A 320 -12.62 4.23 6.69
N SER A 321 -11.62 3.33 6.65
CA SER A 321 -10.28 3.65 7.16
C SER A 321 -9.58 4.73 6.33
N ALA A 322 -9.72 4.70 5.01
CA ALA A 322 -9.17 5.72 4.10
C ALA A 322 -9.75 7.11 4.39
N GLN A 323 -11.07 7.19 4.62
CA GLN A 323 -11.74 8.43 5.01
C GLN A 323 -11.22 8.92 6.37
N ALA A 324 -11.12 8.04 7.36
CA ALA A 324 -10.61 8.40 8.69
C ALA A 324 -9.16 8.90 8.64
N ILE A 325 -8.28 8.25 7.87
CA ILE A 325 -6.89 8.65 7.70
C ILE A 325 -6.80 9.97 6.93
N SER A 326 -7.37 10.06 5.73
CA SER A 326 -7.23 11.23 4.85
C SER A 326 -7.79 12.52 5.46
N ARG A 327 -8.78 12.43 6.35
CA ARG A 327 -9.34 13.58 7.08
C ARG A 327 -8.45 14.06 8.22
N ASN A 328 -7.67 13.18 8.86
CA ASN A 328 -7.06 13.45 10.16
C ASN A 328 -5.52 13.32 10.20
N ILE A 329 -4.92 12.45 9.38
CA ILE A 329 -3.49 12.18 9.33
C ILE A 329 -2.95 12.71 8.01
N LYS A 330 -2.05 13.70 8.09
CA LYS A 330 -1.56 14.45 6.92
C LYS A 330 -0.37 13.80 6.22
N VAL A 331 0.01 12.58 6.59
CA VAL A 331 1.04 11.83 5.85
C VAL A 331 0.41 11.23 4.60
N PRO A 332 0.95 11.47 3.40
CA PRO A 332 0.40 10.93 2.16
C PRO A 332 0.37 9.39 2.19
N ILE A 333 -0.72 8.81 1.70
CA ILE A 333 -0.97 7.38 1.80
C ILE A 333 -1.45 6.78 0.48
N ILE A 334 -0.95 5.58 0.20
CA ILE A 334 -1.24 4.76 -0.96
C ILE A 334 -1.99 3.52 -0.48
N HIS A 335 -3.04 3.13 -1.19
CA HIS A 335 -3.64 1.82 -1.04
C HIS A 335 -3.20 0.86 -2.14
N LEU A 336 -2.71 -0.28 -1.71
CA LEU A 336 -2.40 -1.44 -2.50
C LEU A 336 -3.62 -2.38 -2.52
N SER A 337 -3.97 -2.95 -3.67
CA SER A 337 -5.10 -3.90 -3.76
C SER A 337 -4.64 -5.24 -4.31
N TYR A 338 -4.76 -6.29 -3.51
CA TYR A 338 -4.61 -7.67 -3.95
C TYR A 338 -5.93 -8.19 -4.51
N GLN A 339 -5.94 -8.55 -5.79
CA GLN A 339 -7.13 -9.11 -6.43
C GLN A 339 -7.11 -10.63 -6.38
N ALA A 340 -8.29 -11.23 -6.27
CA ALA A 340 -8.44 -12.68 -6.32
C ALA A 340 -8.18 -13.21 -7.73
N ALA A 341 -8.73 -12.52 -8.74
CA ALA A 341 -8.58 -12.87 -10.14
C ALA A 341 -7.17 -12.63 -10.66
N ASP A 342 -6.87 -13.42 -11.67
CA ASP A 342 -5.57 -13.44 -12.30
C ASP A 342 -5.50 -12.47 -13.49
N SER A 343 -4.29 -12.20 -13.98
CA SER A 343 -4.05 -11.35 -15.15
C SER A 343 -4.78 -11.86 -16.39
N ALA A 344 -5.16 -10.96 -17.29
CA ALA A 344 -5.90 -11.23 -18.51
C ALA A 344 -7.28 -11.88 -18.30
N THR A 345 -7.93 -11.62 -17.17
CA THR A 345 -9.29 -12.09 -16.89
C THR A 345 -10.28 -10.92 -16.79
N GLU A 346 -11.53 -11.15 -17.20
CA GLU A 346 -12.59 -10.13 -17.08
C GLU A 346 -12.87 -9.75 -15.62
N MET A 347 -12.79 -10.73 -14.71
CA MET A 347 -12.99 -10.51 -13.27
C MET A 347 -11.98 -9.52 -12.69
N LEU A 348 -10.71 -9.57 -13.10
CA LEU A 348 -9.68 -8.65 -12.62
C LEU A 348 -10.05 -7.19 -12.92
N PHE A 349 -10.59 -6.88 -14.10
CA PHE A 349 -11.00 -5.50 -14.42
C PHE A 349 -12.15 -5.00 -13.55
N TYR A 350 -13.08 -5.89 -13.15
CA TYR A 350 -14.13 -5.53 -12.21
C TYR A 350 -13.60 -5.30 -10.79
N GLU A 351 -12.70 -6.17 -10.31
CA GLU A 351 -12.04 -5.98 -9.01
C GLU A 351 -11.20 -4.71 -8.96
N MET A 352 -10.43 -4.43 -10.03
CA MET A 352 -9.63 -3.20 -10.17
C MET A 352 -10.52 -1.95 -10.12
N ALA A 353 -11.61 -1.92 -10.90
CA ALA A 353 -12.52 -0.78 -10.92
C ALA A 353 -13.18 -0.56 -9.55
N ALA A 354 -13.60 -1.62 -8.86
CA ALA A 354 -14.24 -1.52 -7.55
C ALA A 354 -13.27 -1.00 -6.49
N ALA A 355 -12.03 -1.49 -6.48
CA ALA A 355 -10.99 -1.01 -5.59
C ALA A 355 -10.65 0.47 -5.82
N MET A 356 -10.60 0.92 -7.09
CA MET A 356 -10.33 2.33 -7.44
C MET A 356 -11.43 3.28 -7.04
N LEU A 357 -12.69 2.88 -7.26
CA LEU A 357 -13.84 3.66 -6.78
C LEU A 357 -13.80 3.83 -5.26
N ALA A 358 -13.57 2.74 -4.50
CA ALA A 358 -13.50 2.79 -3.04
C ALA A 358 -12.32 3.63 -2.54
N CYS A 359 -11.14 3.44 -3.13
CA CYS A 359 -9.90 4.09 -2.75
C CYS A 359 -9.91 5.61 -3.04
N VAL A 360 -10.16 5.98 -4.31
CA VAL A 360 -10.00 7.37 -4.76
C VAL A 360 -11.12 8.26 -4.22
N ALA A 361 -12.37 7.78 -4.19
CA ALA A 361 -13.49 8.54 -3.62
C ALA A 361 -13.35 8.73 -2.10
N SER A 362 -12.67 7.80 -1.42
CA SER A 362 -12.37 7.89 0.02
C SER A 362 -11.15 8.76 0.35
N GLY A 363 -10.46 9.29 -0.66
CA GLY A 363 -9.48 10.36 -0.48
C GLY A 363 -8.05 9.91 -0.29
N ILE A 364 -7.67 8.77 -0.82
CA ILE A 364 -6.27 8.29 -0.79
C ILE A 364 -5.76 7.98 -2.20
N SER A 365 -4.47 7.68 -2.32
CA SER A 365 -3.79 7.40 -3.60
C SER A 365 -3.63 5.90 -3.84
N VAL A 366 -3.11 5.50 -5.00
CA VAL A 366 -3.27 4.13 -5.50
C VAL A 366 -1.95 3.48 -5.88
N GLU A 367 -1.78 2.20 -5.54
CA GLU A 367 -0.81 1.31 -6.18
C GLU A 367 -1.54 0.38 -7.15
N SER A 368 -0.96 0.16 -8.32
CA SER A 368 -1.54 -0.69 -9.36
C SER A 368 -1.76 -2.15 -8.91
N ASN A 369 -2.53 -2.87 -9.72
CA ASN A 369 -3.08 -4.18 -9.41
C ASN A 369 -2.03 -5.25 -9.04
N HIS A 370 -2.42 -6.12 -8.11
CA HIS A 370 -1.69 -7.31 -7.68
C HIS A 370 -2.57 -8.56 -7.93
N PRO A 371 -2.66 -9.01 -9.20
CA PRO A 371 -3.50 -10.14 -9.59
C PRO A 371 -3.04 -11.44 -8.91
N SER A 372 -3.96 -12.39 -8.76
CA SER A 372 -3.71 -13.67 -8.08
C SER A 372 -3.07 -13.50 -6.71
N LYS A 373 -3.38 -12.42 -6.00
CA LYS A 373 -2.78 -12.06 -4.70
C LYS A 373 -1.25 -11.98 -4.75
N ALA A 374 -0.70 -11.57 -5.90
CA ALA A 374 0.73 -11.58 -6.23
C ALA A 374 1.45 -12.94 -6.08
N ALA A 375 0.70 -14.04 -6.02
CA ALA A 375 1.27 -15.35 -5.69
C ALA A 375 1.90 -16.06 -6.90
N ILE A 376 1.72 -15.55 -8.13
CA ILE A 376 2.11 -16.26 -9.35
C ILE A 376 3.12 -15.43 -10.15
N THR A 377 4.30 -16.01 -10.35
CA THR A 377 5.42 -15.44 -11.11
C THR A 377 5.01 -15.11 -12.56
N ASP A 378 5.35 -13.91 -13.03
CA ASP A 378 5.07 -13.37 -14.37
C ASP A 378 3.61 -13.01 -14.67
N HIS A 379 2.70 -13.14 -13.71
CA HIS A 379 1.30 -12.76 -13.88
C HIS A 379 1.12 -11.27 -13.56
N ILE A 380 1.72 -10.43 -14.39
CA ILE A 380 1.54 -8.98 -14.34
C ILE A 380 1.59 -8.43 -15.76
N ILE A 381 0.60 -7.60 -16.11
CA ILE A 381 0.48 -7.06 -17.46
C ILE A 381 0.42 -5.52 -17.41
N PRO A 382 1.35 -4.80 -18.06
CA PRO A 382 1.43 -3.34 -17.98
C PRO A 382 0.16 -2.59 -18.37
N MET A 383 -0.60 -3.08 -19.36
CA MET A 383 -1.87 -2.47 -19.75
C MET A 383 -2.94 -2.60 -18.65
N GLU A 384 -2.92 -3.62 -17.79
CA GLU A 384 -3.81 -3.67 -16.62
C GLU A 384 -3.48 -2.56 -15.63
N SER A 385 -2.19 -2.28 -15.43
CA SER A 385 -1.73 -1.16 -14.59
C SER A 385 -2.06 0.19 -15.22
N GLU A 386 -1.98 0.33 -16.55
CA GLU A 386 -2.45 1.53 -17.28
C GLU A 386 -3.95 1.75 -17.06
N PHE A 387 -4.77 0.71 -17.26
CA PHE A 387 -6.21 0.78 -17.01
C PHE A 387 -6.52 1.19 -15.57
N TYR A 388 -5.78 0.63 -14.61
CA TYR A 388 -5.93 0.96 -13.21
C TYR A 388 -5.70 2.46 -12.93
N CYS A 389 -4.63 3.04 -13.51
CA CYS A 389 -4.35 4.47 -13.41
C CYS A 389 -5.42 5.32 -14.10
N LYS A 390 -5.89 4.91 -15.28
CA LYS A 390 -6.98 5.58 -16.00
C LYS A 390 -8.27 5.61 -15.20
N VAL A 391 -8.66 4.50 -14.57
CA VAL A 391 -9.84 4.47 -13.69
C VAL A 391 -9.62 5.39 -12.51
N ALA A 392 -8.45 5.33 -11.86
CA ALA A 392 -8.14 6.18 -10.71
C ALA A 392 -8.23 7.68 -11.04
N HIS A 393 -7.76 8.08 -12.22
CA HIS A 393 -7.91 9.45 -12.71
C HIS A 393 -9.35 9.79 -13.07
N ALA A 394 -10.06 8.91 -13.79
CA ALA A 394 -11.43 9.11 -14.24
C ALA A 394 -12.43 9.33 -13.09
N VAL A 395 -12.20 8.69 -11.93
CA VAL A 395 -13.08 8.82 -10.75
C VAL A 395 -12.64 9.94 -9.79
N THR A 396 -11.67 10.76 -10.18
CA THR A 396 -11.25 11.94 -9.40
C THR A 396 -12.42 12.91 -9.24
N GLY A 397 -12.68 13.35 -8.00
CA GLY A 397 -13.82 14.22 -7.66
C GLY A 397 -15.19 13.53 -7.63
N MET A 398 -15.27 12.22 -7.89
CA MET A 398 -16.52 11.45 -7.81
C MET A 398 -17.07 11.45 -6.38
N LYS A 399 -18.39 11.53 -6.24
CA LYS A 399 -19.08 11.46 -4.95
C LYS A 399 -19.05 10.03 -4.40
N ARG A 400 -18.83 9.87 -3.09
CA ARG A 400 -18.84 8.55 -2.44
C ARG A 400 -20.15 7.79 -2.68
N SER A 401 -21.28 8.50 -2.65
CA SER A 401 -22.60 7.92 -2.93
C SER A 401 -22.73 7.39 -4.36
N GLU A 402 -22.15 8.07 -5.35
CA GLU A 402 -22.14 7.62 -6.74
C GLU A 402 -21.21 6.41 -6.91
N ALA A 403 -20.00 6.50 -6.35
CA ALA A 403 -19.04 5.41 -6.33
C ALA A 403 -19.62 4.14 -5.67
N ASN A 404 -20.41 4.29 -4.61
CA ASN A 404 -21.09 3.20 -3.91
C ASN A 404 -22.03 2.40 -4.83
N GLU A 405 -22.84 3.09 -5.64
CA GLU A 405 -23.76 2.43 -6.59
C GLU A 405 -23.01 1.67 -7.69
N LEU A 406 -21.93 2.26 -8.20
CA LEU A 406 -21.05 1.62 -9.18
C LEU A 406 -20.36 0.38 -8.57
N VAL A 407 -19.86 0.48 -7.34
CA VAL A 407 -19.23 -0.66 -6.64
C VAL A 407 -20.23 -1.79 -6.40
N LYS A 408 -21.47 -1.51 -6.00
CA LYS A 408 -22.50 -2.56 -5.89
C LYS A 408 -22.74 -3.28 -7.21
N THR A 409 -22.79 -2.52 -8.31
CA THR A 409 -22.93 -3.08 -9.67
C THR A 409 -21.75 -3.98 -10.02
N LEU A 410 -20.52 -3.54 -9.73
CA LEU A 410 -19.30 -4.33 -9.98
C LEU A 410 -19.22 -5.57 -9.10
N LEU A 411 -19.51 -5.47 -7.80
CA LEU A 411 -19.52 -6.61 -6.87
C LEU A 411 -20.43 -7.73 -7.37
N SER A 412 -21.62 -7.39 -7.90
CA SER A 412 -22.54 -8.38 -8.47
C SER A 412 -21.96 -9.21 -9.64
N LYS A 413 -20.89 -8.72 -10.29
CA LYS A 413 -20.20 -9.40 -11.38
C LYS A 413 -19.18 -10.43 -10.92
N TYR A 414 -18.62 -10.30 -9.71
CA TYR A 414 -17.46 -11.10 -9.29
C TYR A 414 -17.50 -11.66 -7.86
N GLU A 415 -18.29 -11.11 -6.93
CA GLU A 415 -18.10 -11.41 -5.50
C GLU A 415 -18.33 -12.90 -5.16
N LYS A 416 -19.20 -13.57 -5.91
CA LYS A 416 -19.47 -15.01 -5.78
C LYS A 416 -18.29 -15.91 -6.19
N ASP A 417 -17.38 -15.38 -7.01
CA ASP A 417 -16.26 -16.12 -7.60
C ASP A 417 -14.94 -15.87 -6.85
N LEU A 418 -14.93 -15.02 -5.80
CA LEU A 418 -13.73 -14.67 -5.03
C LEU A 418 -13.03 -15.89 -4.37
N SER A 419 -13.77 -16.94 -4.04
CA SER A 419 -13.22 -18.18 -3.47
C SER A 419 -12.64 -19.13 -4.53
N ASN A 420 -13.04 -18.96 -5.79
CA ASN A 420 -12.57 -19.76 -6.91
C ASN A 420 -12.43 -18.87 -8.16
N PRO A 421 -11.47 -17.92 -8.14
CA PRO A 421 -11.34 -16.93 -9.20
C PRO A 421 -10.83 -17.54 -10.50
N PRO A 422 -11.08 -16.90 -11.66
CA PRO A 422 -10.61 -17.39 -12.94
C PRO A 422 -9.08 -17.37 -13.01
N LYS A 423 -8.52 -18.42 -13.62
CA LYS A 423 -7.10 -18.47 -13.97
C LYS A 423 -6.83 -17.58 -15.17
N GLY A 424 -5.67 -16.97 -15.16
CA GLY A 424 -5.25 -15.96 -16.11
C GLY A 424 -4.10 -16.41 -16.96
N LYS A 425 -3.39 -15.42 -17.50
CA LYS A 425 -2.26 -15.60 -18.40
C LYS A 425 -1.04 -14.87 -17.86
N LYS A 426 0.13 -15.43 -18.14
CA LYS A 426 1.42 -14.77 -17.91
C LYS A 426 1.63 -13.63 -18.90
N TYR A 427 2.56 -12.74 -18.56
CA TYR A 427 3.03 -11.70 -19.48
C TYR A 427 3.41 -12.26 -20.87
N GLN A 428 4.18 -13.34 -20.93
CA GLN A 428 4.69 -13.92 -22.20
C GLN A 428 3.57 -14.49 -23.08
N GLU A 429 2.41 -14.80 -22.50
CA GLU A 429 1.24 -15.24 -23.24
C GLU A 429 0.50 -14.05 -23.86
N CYS A 430 0.53 -12.88 -23.22
CA CYS A 430 -0.14 -11.66 -23.68
C CYS A 430 0.77 -10.70 -24.48
N TYR A 431 2.09 -10.81 -24.35
CA TYR A 431 3.09 -9.92 -24.92
C TYR A 431 4.18 -10.67 -25.67
N ASP A 432 4.77 -10.01 -26.66
CA ASP A 432 6.06 -10.41 -27.22
C ASP A 432 7.18 -9.83 -26.34
N VAL A 433 7.90 -10.70 -25.63
CA VAL A 433 8.91 -10.30 -24.62
C VAL A 433 10.01 -9.44 -25.23
N LYS A 434 10.51 -9.84 -26.41
CA LYS A 434 11.62 -9.16 -27.07
C LYS A 434 11.28 -7.72 -27.43
N THR A 435 10.09 -7.51 -28.00
CA THR A 435 9.63 -6.18 -28.44
C THR A 435 8.94 -5.39 -27.33
N GLY A 436 8.46 -6.05 -26.27
CA GLY A 436 7.65 -5.45 -25.21
C GLY A 436 6.24 -5.05 -25.67
N LYS A 437 5.76 -5.55 -26.81
CA LYS A 437 4.46 -5.16 -27.38
C LYS A 437 3.36 -6.17 -27.06
N PRO A 438 2.12 -5.71 -26.80
CA PRO A 438 0.99 -6.61 -26.60
C PRO A 438 0.67 -7.37 -27.89
N LYS A 439 0.29 -8.64 -27.77
CA LYS A 439 -0.25 -9.43 -28.87
C LYS A 439 -1.63 -8.91 -29.24
N GLU A 440 -2.02 -9.08 -30.51
CA GLU A 440 -3.27 -8.55 -31.05
C GLU A 440 -4.51 -9.08 -30.30
N GLU A 441 -4.51 -10.36 -29.92
CA GLU A 441 -5.59 -10.99 -29.13
C GLU A 441 -5.79 -10.26 -27.79
N TYR A 442 -4.71 -10.04 -27.04
CA TYR A 442 -4.78 -9.36 -25.76
C TYR A 442 -5.18 -7.89 -25.91
N LEU A 443 -4.67 -7.20 -26.94
CA LEU A 443 -5.06 -5.82 -27.23
C LEU A 443 -6.57 -5.70 -27.53
N LYS A 444 -7.15 -6.65 -28.26
CA LYS A 444 -8.61 -6.71 -28.50
C LYS A 444 -9.38 -6.95 -27.21
N PHE A 445 -8.91 -7.90 -26.38
CA PHE A 445 -9.50 -8.17 -25.07
C PHE A 445 -9.49 -6.92 -24.17
N TYR A 446 -8.33 -6.28 -24.02
CA TYR A 446 -8.17 -5.05 -23.24
C TYR A 446 -9.15 -3.96 -23.67
N LYS A 447 -9.21 -3.65 -24.97
CA LYS A 447 -10.13 -2.64 -25.51
C LYS A 447 -11.59 -2.97 -25.24
N SER A 448 -11.96 -4.26 -25.28
CA SER A 448 -13.31 -4.70 -24.93
C SER A 448 -13.61 -4.49 -23.45
N MET A 449 -12.64 -4.69 -22.56
CA MET A 449 -12.81 -4.47 -21.13
C MET A 449 -12.90 -2.97 -20.79
N VAL A 450 -12.05 -2.14 -21.38
CA VAL A 450 -12.17 -0.67 -21.27
C VAL A 450 -13.58 -0.22 -21.67
N LYS A 451 -14.08 -0.67 -22.81
CA LYS A 451 -15.45 -0.35 -23.24
C LYS A 451 -16.51 -0.83 -22.26
N LYS A 452 -16.44 -2.09 -21.80
CA LYS A 452 -17.41 -2.63 -20.82
C LYS A 452 -17.45 -1.80 -19.54
N ILE A 453 -16.31 -1.37 -19.04
CA ILE A 453 -16.21 -0.55 -17.82
C ILE A 453 -16.76 0.86 -18.07
N ALA A 454 -16.50 1.44 -19.23
CA ALA A 454 -17.10 2.71 -19.64
C ALA A 454 -18.63 2.63 -19.73
N ASP A 455 -19.16 1.55 -20.33
CA ASP A 455 -20.60 1.29 -20.46
C ASP A 455 -21.30 1.11 -19.08
N LEU A 456 -20.56 0.83 -18.00
CA LEU A 456 -21.07 0.78 -16.63
C LEU A 456 -21.18 2.16 -15.97
N GLY A 457 -20.73 3.23 -16.63
CA GLY A 457 -20.82 4.61 -16.14
C GLY A 457 -19.52 5.17 -15.54
N ILE A 458 -18.39 4.47 -15.68
CA ILE A 458 -17.08 5.00 -15.27
C ILE A 458 -16.45 5.73 -16.46
N PRO A 459 -16.14 7.04 -16.36
CA PRO A 459 -15.76 7.86 -17.51
C PRO A 459 -14.28 7.68 -17.89
N ILE A 460 -13.90 6.47 -18.30
CA ILE A 460 -12.56 6.17 -18.83
C ILE A 460 -12.49 6.44 -20.33
N GLU A 461 -11.42 7.14 -20.75
CA GLU A 461 -11.11 7.47 -22.14
C GLU A 461 -10.13 6.50 -22.81
#